data_AF-A0A8E0VGA2-F1
#
_entry.id   AF-A0A8E0VGA2-F1
#
_cell.length_a   1.000
_cell.length_b   1.000
_cell.length_c   1.000
_cell.angle_alpha   90.00
_cell.angle_beta   90.00
_cell.angle_gamma   90.00
#
_symmetry.space_group_name_H-M   'P 1'
#
loop_
_entity.id
_entity.type
_entity.pdbx_description
1 polymer ?
#
loop_
_entity_poly.entity_id
_entity_poly.type
_entity_poly.pdbx_seq_one_letter_code
_entity_poly.pdbx_strand_id
1 'polypeptide(L)'
;MKYTDAKGEKDWAITLKEQLTVTVQELKDQNLISGGIYEQLQLAGTTVSRLYGLPKIHKSGIPPRPILDMATSPYHLVAHWPVDVLEPVRTEID
;
A
#
# COMPACT_ATOMS: atom_id res chain seq x y z
N MET A 1 -3.74 26.11 14.31
CA MET A 1 -2.87 24.94 14.11
C MET A 1 -2.25 25.07 12.74
N LYS A 2 -1.00 25.51 12.65
CA LYS A 2 -0.31 25.72 11.37
C LYS A 2 0.35 24.40 11.00
N TYR A 3 -0.14 23.73 9.96
CA TYR A 3 0.65 22.68 9.31
C TYR A 3 1.82 23.41 8.65
N THR A 4 2.99 23.33 9.28
CA THR A 4 4.23 23.80 8.67
C THR A 4 4.56 22.85 7.54
N ASP A 5 4.58 23.37 6.31
CA ASP A 5 5.04 22.65 5.12
C ASP A 5 6.33 21.89 5.46
N ALA A 6 6.23 20.57 5.43
CA ALA A 6 7.35 19.67 5.63
C ALA A 6 8.24 19.75 4.39
N LYS A 7 9.14 20.73 4.39
CA LYS A 7 10.21 20.92 3.38
C LYS A 7 11.24 19.78 3.33
N GLY A 8 10.89 18.59 3.82
CA GLY A 8 11.68 17.35 3.84
C GLY A 8 10.85 16.07 3.63
N GLU A 9 9.56 16.17 3.25
CA GLU A 9 8.65 15.01 3.09
C GLU A 9 8.91 14.16 1.83
N LYS A 10 10.02 14.39 1.13
CA LYS A 10 10.33 13.79 -0.18
C LYS A 10 11.17 12.50 -0.16
N ASP A 11 11.79 12.10 0.95
CA ASP A 11 12.70 10.94 0.94
C ASP A 11 12.01 9.58 1.12
N TRP A 12 11.16 9.43 2.14
CA TRP A 12 10.68 8.10 2.54
C TRP A 12 9.82 7.40 1.48
N ALA A 13 8.98 8.14 0.76
CA ALA A 13 8.12 7.59 -0.26
C ALA A 13 8.91 7.15 -1.50
N ILE A 14 10.05 7.79 -1.76
CA ILE A 14 10.97 7.40 -2.84
C ILE A 14 11.73 6.15 -2.42
N THR A 15 12.34 6.15 -1.23
CA THR A 15 13.04 4.98 -0.68
C THR A 15 12.13 3.75 -0.62
N LEU A 16 10.88 3.93 -0.20
CA LEU A 16 9.93 2.82 -0.09
C LEU A 16 9.53 2.28 -1.47
N LYS A 17 9.40 3.14 -2.50
CA LYS A 17 9.19 2.69 -3.89
C LYS A 17 10.39 1.93 -4.42
N GLU A 18 11.60 2.40 -4.15
CA GLU A 18 12.84 1.72 -4.54
C GLU A 18 12.93 0.34 -3.89
N GLN A 19 12.71 0.26 -2.58
CA GLN A 19 12.66 -1.01 -1.84
C GLN A 19 11.61 -1.96 -2.40
N LEU A 20 10.39 -1.46 -2.64
CA LEU A 20 9.30 -2.28 -3.19
C LEU A 20 9.66 -2.82 -4.59
N THR A 21 10.30 -2.00 -5.42
CA THR A 21 10.75 -2.40 -6.77
C THR A 21 11.83 -3.46 -6.71
N VAL A 22 12.82 -3.31 -5.81
CA VAL A 22 13.86 -4.31 -5.60
C VAL A 22 13.26 -5.63 -5.15
N THR A 23 12.39 -5.62 -4.14
CA THR A 23 11.74 -6.84 -3.63
C THR A 23 10.89 -7.53 -4.71
N VAL A 24 10.11 -6.77 -5.48
CA VAL A 24 9.28 -7.33 -6.56
C VAL A 24 10.15 -7.91 -7.69
N GLN A 25 11.29 -7.29 -7.99
CA GLN A 25 12.27 -7.82 -8.94
C GLN A 25 12.90 -9.13 -8.43
N GLU A 26 13.30 -9.19 -7.16
CA GLU A 26 13.85 -10.40 -6.54
C GLU A 26 12.85 -11.56 -6.55
N LEU A 27 11.56 -11.29 -6.28
CA LEU A 27 10.50 -12.29 -6.35
C LEU A 27 10.30 -12.83 -7.77
N LYS A 28 10.44 -11.98 -8.78
CA LYS A 28 10.40 -12.38 -10.19
C LYS A 28 11.61 -13.23 -10.55
N ASP A 29 12.80 -12.83 -10.13
CA ASP A 29 14.06 -13.54 -10.40
C ASP A 29 14.07 -14.93 -9.74
N GLN A 30 13.44 -15.06 -8.57
CA GLN A 30 13.19 -16.33 -7.89
C GLN A 30 12.03 -17.14 -8.51
N ASN A 31 11.39 -16.63 -9.56
CA ASN A 31 10.27 -17.25 -10.26
C ASN A 31 9.05 -17.53 -9.34
N LEU A 32 8.90 -16.75 -8.26
CA LEU A 32 7.79 -16.84 -7.31
C LEU A 32 6.55 -16.09 -7.78
N ILE A 33 6.73 -15.10 -8.67
CA ILE A 33 5.66 -14.34 -9.30
C ILE A 33 5.75 -14.43 -10.82
N SER A 34 4.60 -14.47 -11.48
CA SER A 34 4.54 -14.45 -12.94
C SER A 34 4.80 -13.03 -13.49
N GLY A 35 5.19 -12.94 -14.76
CA GLY A 35 5.42 -11.64 -15.42
C GLY A 35 4.21 -10.70 -15.39
N GLY A 36 2.98 -11.25 -15.46
CA GLY A 36 1.76 -10.45 -15.37
C GLY A 36 1.53 -9.84 -13.97
N ILE A 37 1.82 -10.61 -12.91
CA ILE A 37 1.74 -10.11 -11.52
C ILE A 37 2.83 -9.06 -11.28
N TYR A 38 4.04 -9.26 -11.82
CA TYR A 38 5.11 -8.28 -11.76
C TYR A 38 4.68 -6.93 -12.37
N GLU A 39 4.09 -6.94 -13.56
CA GLU A 39 3.60 -5.70 -14.20
C GLU A 39 2.50 -5.00 -13.38
N GLN A 40 1.56 -5.77 -12.81
CA GLN A 40 0.51 -5.23 -11.94
C GLN A 40 1.07 -4.56 -10.68
N LEU A 41 2.03 -5.22 -10.01
CA LEU A 41 2.68 -4.68 -8.81
C LEU A 41 3.52 -3.44 -9.13
N GLN A 42 4.13 -3.39 -10.32
CA GLN A 42 4.99 -2.27 -10.71
C GLN A 42 4.19 -1.01 -11.09
N LEU A 43 3.02 -1.17 -11.72
CA LEU A 43 2.10 -0.06 -12.04
C LEU A 43 1.48 0.58 -10.80
N ALA A 44 1.38 -0.19 -9.71
CA ALA A 44 0.80 0.22 -8.44
C ALA A 44 1.55 1.40 -7.78
N GLY A 45 2.84 1.59 -8.06
CA GLY A 45 3.73 2.55 -7.40
C GLY A 45 3.47 4.04 -7.65
N THR A 46 2.43 4.42 -8.39
CA THR A 46 2.28 5.80 -8.90
C THR A 46 1.49 6.73 -7.99
N THR A 47 0.51 6.24 -7.23
CA THR A 47 -0.39 7.12 -6.45
C THR A 47 -0.12 7.05 -4.94
N VAL A 48 0.27 8.19 -4.36
CA VAL A 48 0.41 8.34 -2.91
C VAL A 48 -0.98 8.30 -2.26
N SER A 49 -1.13 7.52 -1.19
CA SER A 49 -2.34 7.43 -0.38
C SER A 49 -2.72 8.80 0.19
N ARG A 50 -4.00 9.15 0.19
CA ARG A 50 -4.46 10.48 0.61
C ARG A 50 -5.21 10.39 1.93
N LEU A 51 -4.83 11.26 2.87
CA LEU A 51 -5.68 11.52 4.03
C LEU A 51 -6.83 12.43 3.59
N TYR A 52 -8.06 12.09 3.99
CA TYR A 52 -9.23 12.89 3.65
C TYR A 52 -10.22 13.01 4.81
N GLY A 53 -11.13 13.97 4.66
CA GLY A 53 -12.20 14.21 5.62
C GLY A 53 -11.72 14.72 6.97
N LEU A 54 -12.67 14.84 7.90
CA LEU A 54 -12.36 15.11 9.30
C LEU A 54 -11.99 13.78 9.98
N PRO A 55 -10.97 13.79 10.85
CA PRO A 55 -10.63 12.61 11.65
C PRO A 55 -11.86 12.10 12.39
N LYS A 56 -12.10 10.79 12.34
CA LYS A 56 -13.26 10.20 13.00
C LYS A 56 -13.07 10.30 14.51
N ILE A 57 -13.90 11.10 15.17
CA ILE A 57 -13.93 11.23 16.63
C ILE A 57 -14.79 10.09 17.16
N HIS A 58 -14.16 9.10 17.80
CA HIS A 58 -14.88 7.89 18.19
C HIS A 58 -15.29 7.85 19.68
N LYS A 59 -14.68 8.67 20.56
CA LYS A 59 -15.04 8.87 21.98
C LYS A 59 -14.18 9.99 22.58
N SER A 60 -14.65 10.59 23.67
CA SER A 60 -13.85 11.50 24.51
C SER A 60 -12.58 10.80 25.00
N GLY A 61 -11.46 11.53 25.04
CA GLY A 61 -10.18 11.04 25.55
C GLY A 61 -9.37 10.13 24.60
N ILE A 62 -9.86 9.83 23.39
CA ILE A 62 -9.12 9.04 22.40
C ILE A 62 -8.62 9.95 21.28
N PRO A 63 -7.35 9.78 20.81
CA PRO A 63 -6.85 10.51 19.65
C PRO A 63 -7.77 10.34 18.43
N PRO A 64 -8.04 11.43 17.68
CA PRO A 64 -8.85 11.35 16.46
C PRO A 64 -8.22 10.40 15.45
N ARG A 65 -9.04 9.57 14.79
CA ARG A 65 -8.53 8.60 13.80
C ARG A 65 -8.48 9.23 12.41
N PRO A 66 -7.30 9.40 11.79
CA PRO A 66 -7.22 9.87 10.42
C PRO A 66 -7.83 8.83 9.47
N ILE A 67 -8.50 9.31 8.42
CA ILE A 67 -9.08 8.45 7.38
C ILE A 67 -8.13 8.47 6.19
N LEU A 68 -7.65 7.28 5.82
CA LEU A 68 -6.66 7.09 4.76
C LEU A 68 -7.32 6.42 3.55
N ASP A 69 -7.30 7.09 2.40
CA ASP A 69 -7.67 6.50 1.12
C ASP A 69 -6.48 5.75 0.52
N MET A 70 -6.67 4.45 0.35
CA MET A 70 -5.69 3.52 -0.20
C MET A 70 -6.13 2.93 -1.53
N ALA A 71 -7.34 3.23 -2.04
CA ALA A 71 -7.95 2.47 -3.13
C ALA A 71 -7.10 2.44 -4.42
N THR A 72 -6.36 3.52 -4.71
CA THR A 72 -5.47 3.62 -5.86
C THR A 72 -3.99 3.50 -5.49
N SER A 73 -3.69 3.14 -4.24
CA SER A 73 -2.36 3.15 -3.67
C SER A 73 -1.62 1.83 -3.95
N PRO A 74 -0.27 1.83 -4.04
CA PRO A 74 0.50 0.61 -4.25
C PRO A 74 0.22 -0.48 -3.21
N TYR A 75 -0.04 -0.08 -1.96
CA TYR A 75 -0.32 -1.02 -0.88
C TYR A 75 -1.61 -1.80 -1.09
N HIS A 76 -2.61 -1.23 -1.77
CA HIS A 76 -3.88 -1.92 -1.99
C HIS A 76 -3.71 -3.11 -2.92
N LEU A 77 -2.98 -2.93 -4.02
CA LEU A 77 -2.69 -4.01 -4.97
C LEU A 77 -1.77 -5.08 -4.35
N VAL A 78 -0.72 -4.66 -3.63
CA VAL A 78 0.17 -5.58 -2.91
C VAL A 78 -0.58 -6.39 -1.85
N ALA A 79 -1.56 -5.79 -1.16
CA ALA A 79 -2.36 -6.51 -0.16
C ALA A 79 -3.41 -7.43 -0.80
N HIS A 80 -3.94 -7.08 -1.98
CA HIS A 80 -4.94 -7.88 -2.68
C HIS A 80 -4.34 -9.14 -3.31
N TRP A 81 -3.14 -9.04 -3.90
CA TRP A 81 -2.51 -10.18 -4.59
C TRP A 81 -2.38 -11.44 -3.73
N PRO A 82 -1.88 -11.40 -2.47
CA PRO A 82 -1.82 -12.57 -1.61
C PRO A 82 -3.20 -13.14 -1.29
N VAL A 83 -4.23 -12.30 -1.21
CA VAL A 83 -5.61 -12.75 -1.00
C VAL A 83 -6.08 -13.58 -2.20
N ASP A 84 -5.82 -13.11 -3.42
CA ASP A 84 -6.15 -13.85 -4.64
C ASP A 84 -5.40 -15.20 -4.73
N VAL A 85 -4.14 -15.23 -4.28
CA VAL A 85 -3.34 -16.48 -4.23
C VAL A 85 -3.90 -17.46 -3.21
N LEU A 86 -4.46 -16.98 -2.10
CA LEU A 86 -4.96 -17.80 -1.00
C LEU A 86 -6.46 -18.14 -1.10
N GLU A 87 -7.20 -17.51 -2.03
CA GLU A 87 -8.62 -17.79 -2.28
C GLU A 87 -8.94 -19.29 -2.48
N PRO A 88 -8.17 -20.05 -3.26
CA PRO A 88 -8.40 -21.49 -3.40
C PRO A 88 -8.32 -22.25 -2.06
N VAL A 89 -7.42 -21.83 -1.16
CA VAL A 89 -7.25 -22.46 0.16
C VAL A 89 -8.40 -22.09 1.09
N ARG A 90 -8.88 -20.85 1.02
CA ARG A 90 -10.02 -20.39 1.80
C ARG A 90 -11.28 -21.18 1.46
N THR A 91 -11.54 -21.39 0.18
CA THR A 91 -12.75 -22.09 -0.29
C THR A 91 -12.74 -23.61 -0.01
N GLU A 92 -11.58 -24.19 0.29
CA GLU A 92 -11.45 -25.59 0.75
C GLU A 92 -11.73 -25.77 2.25
N ILE A 93 -11.73 -24.69 3.04
CA ILE A 93 -11.90 -24.72 4.50
C ILE A 93 -13.31 -24.29 4.94
N ASP A 94 -14.06 -23.60 4.08
CA ASP A 94 -15.47 -23.21 4.27
C ASP A 94 -16.45 -24.35 3.93
#